data_AF-A0A6N6STH7-F1
#
_entry.id   AF-A0A6N6STH7-F1
#
_cell.length_a   1.000
_cell.length_b   1.000
_cell.length_c   1.000
_cell.angle_alpha   90.00
_cell.angle_beta   90.00
_cell.angle_gamma   90.00
#
_symmetry.space_group_name_H-M   'P 1'
#
loop_
_entity.id
_entity.type
_entity.pdbx_description
1 polymer ?
#
loop_
_entity_poly.entity_id
_entity_poly.type
_entity_poly.pdbx_seq_one_letter_code
_entity_poly.pdbx_strand_id
1 'polypeptide(L)'
;MAIIDWMREWLLEGGGRDPIAIVISAFALFFAGISSFVTIRNKAREDRRTVRTLFNSVAERIIDIQAKNDEAWVELQKSGDQLTYNLRLKANNSQLGTFARRMGDLLEELGREVSATDHSLLATAFTASRDPAAERHWTKAVSLAKTDAEKIAYIEGYAAFLYQVGRIESGRAQYDEALRLGAASGDYKESVAGRIWHLRAVQEYNAGLIEEMEASFARAEEAYCRIGNAPIRNIGLQSVAQQRDSLRKASGSSQPPITATPGV
;
A
#
# COMPACT_ATOMS: atom_id res chain seq x y z
N MET A 1 -12.33 48.67 33.81
CA MET A 1 -12.57 49.16 35.19
C MET A 1 -14.02 48.98 35.63
N ALA A 2 -15.03 49.23 34.78
CA ALA A 2 -16.45 49.08 35.15
C ALA A 2 -16.88 47.71 35.73
N ILE A 3 -16.28 46.59 35.30
CA ILE A 3 -16.58 45.25 35.86
C ILE A 3 -16.08 45.11 37.30
N ILE A 4 -14.96 45.74 37.64
CA ILE A 4 -14.35 45.63 38.97
C ILE A 4 -15.16 46.43 39.99
N ASP A 5 -15.60 47.65 39.64
CA ASP A 5 -16.43 48.48 40.53
C ASP A 5 -17.83 47.87 40.71
N TRP A 6 -18.42 47.31 39.66
CA TRP A 6 -19.70 46.60 39.73
C TRP A 6 -19.64 45.35 40.62
N MET A 7 -18.56 44.56 40.55
CA MET A 7 -18.36 43.42 41.46
C MET A 7 -18.18 43.85 42.92
N ARG A 8 -17.59 45.03 43.14
CA ARG A 8 -17.30 45.54 44.49
C ARG A 8 -18.54 46.04 45.20
N GLU A 9 -19.43 46.73 44.49
CA GLU A 9 -20.71 47.23 45.00
C GLU A 9 -21.66 46.07 45.33
N TRP A 10 -21.73 45.05 44.45
CA TRP A 10 -22.52 43.84 44.67
C TRP A 10 -22.04 43.00 45.87
N LEU A 11 -20.74 43.01 46.17
CA LEU A 11 -20.15 42.31 47.33
C LEU A 11 -20.47 43.01 48.67
N LEU A 12 -20.75 44.31 48.65
CA LEU A 12 -20.87 45.11 49.88
C LEU A 12 -22.33 45.32 50.32
N GLU A 13 -23.32 45.27 49.42
CA GLU A 13 -24.72 45.65 49.75
C GLU A 13 -25.64 44.56 50.31
N GLY A 14 -25.13 43.37 50.64
CA GLY A 14 -25.88 42.44 51.51
C GLY A 14 -27.02 41.67 50.83
N GLY A 15 -26.66 40.55 50.19
CA GLY A 15 -27.60 39.55 49.70
C GLY A 15 -27.38 38.17 50.29
N GLY A 16 -27.16 38.02 51.60
CA GLY A 16 -27.25 36.75 52.36
C GLY A 16 -26.52 35.50 51.84
N ARG A 17 -25.62 35.62 50.86
CA ARG A 17 -24.89 34.53 50.23
C ARG A 17 -23.42 34.68 50.55
N ASP A 18 -22.89 33.67 51.22
CA ASP A 18 -21.50 33.58 51.63
C ASP A 18 -20.57 33.71 50.41
N PRO A 19 -19.69 34.73 50.33
CA PRO A 19 -18.76 34.89 49.20
C PRO A 19 -17.86 33.66 49.00
N ILE A 20 -17.62 32.90 50.08
CA ILE A 20 -16.91 31.62 50.02
C ILE A 20 -17.70 30.61 49.17
N ALA A 21 -19.03 30.56 49.28
CA ALA A 21 -19.87 29.66 48.49
C ALA A 21 -19.83 29.97 46.99
N ILE A 22 -19.72 31.25 46.62
CA ILE A 22 -19.58 31.67 45.21
C ILE A 22 -18.24 31.21 44.63
N VAL A 23 -17.16 31.43 45.38
CA VAL A 23 -15.81 31.00 44.98
C VAL A 23 -15.76 29.47 44.85
N ILE A 24 -16.28 28.73 45.83
CA ILE A 24 -16.36 27.26 45.78
C ILE A 24 -17.13 26.79 44.56
N SER A 25 -18.27 27.42 44.24
CA SER A 25 -19.10 27.06 43.07
C SER A 25 -18.37 27.33 41.74
N ALA A 26 -17.66 28.45 41.65
CA ALA A 26 -16.85 28.78 40.48
C ALA A 26 -15.71 27.77 40.26
N PHE A 27 -15.01 27.37 41.34
CA PHE A 27 -14.01 26.31 41.28
C PHE A 27 -14.62 24.96 40.88
N ALA A 28 -15.76 24.59 41.47
CA ALA A 28 -16.45 23.34 41.13
C ALA A 28 -16.83 23.28 39.65
N LEU A 29 -17.35 24.38 39.08
CA LEU A 29 -17.66 24.47 37.65
C LEU A 29 -16.41 24.37 36.78
N PHE A 30 -15.31 25.04 37.17
CA PHE A 30 -14.04 24.95 36.48
C PHE A 30 -13.47 23.53 36.46
N PHE A 31 -13.46 22.85 37.62
CA PHE A 31 -13.03 21.45 37.72
C PHE A 31 -13.94 20.50 36.94
N ALA A 32 -15.26 20.73 36.93
CA ALA A 32 -16.20 19.97 36.12
C ALA A 32 -15.93 20.15 34.61
N GLY A 33 -15.62 21.39 34.19
CA GLY A 33 -15.20 21.70 32.82
C GLY A 33 -13.92 20.97 32.42
N ILE A 34 -12.88 21.01 33.27
CA ILE A 34 -11.62 20.27 33.04
C ILE A 34 -11.88 18.76 32.98
N SER A 35 -12.66 18.21 33.91
CA SER A 35 -12.98 16.77 33.95
C SER A 35 -13.73 16.31 32.70
N SER A 36 -14.72 17.10 32.25
CA SER A 36 -15.45 16.86 31.00
C SER A 36 -14.50 16.88 29.80
N PHE A 37 -13.62 17.90 29.71
CA PHE A 37 -12.63 18.00 28.65
C PHE A 37 -11.65 16.82 28.63
N VAL A 38 -11.14 16.39 29.79
CA VAL A 38 -10.26 15.22 29.92
C VAL A 38 -10.99 13.94 29.51
N THR A 39 -12.24 13.77 29.93
CA THR A 39 -13.08 12.61 29.56
C THR A 39 -13.30 12.54 28.06
N ILE A 40 -13.66 13.66 27.42
CA ILE A 40 -13.83 13.73 25.95
C ILE A 40 -12.52 13.38 25.24
N ARG A 41 -11.40 13.93 25.71
CA ARG A 41 -10.08 13.65 25.13
C ARG A 41 -9.65 12.19 25.31
N ASN A 42 -9.95 11.59 26.46
CA ASN A 42 -9.64 10.18 26.72
C ASN A 42 -10.51 9.27 25.87
N LYS A 43 -11.81 9.56 25.73
CA LYS A 43 -12.71 8.84 24.84
C LYS A 43 -12.25 8.91 23.39
N ALA A 44 -11.91 10.10 22.88
CA ALA A 44 -11.38 10.24 21.52
C ALA A 44 -10.08 9.46 21.29
N ARG A 45 -9.22 9.34 22.30
CA ARG A 45 -8.01 8.50 22.24
C ARG A 45 -8.33 7.01 22.24
N GLU A 46 -9.33 6.59 23.02
CA GLU A 46 -9.78 5.21 23.11
C GLU A 46 -10.47 4.76 21.81
N ASP A 47 -11.36 5.59 21.27
CA ASP A 47 -12.01 5.37 19.97
C ASP A 47 -10.92 5.22 18.89
N ARG A 48 -9.93 6.11 18.87
CA ARG A 48 -8.82 6.01 17.92
C ARG A 48 -7.98 4.75 18.07
N ARG A 49 -7.71 4.32 19.30
CA ARG A 49 -7.01 3.04 19.55
C ARG A 49 -7.82 1.87 19.02
N THR A 50 -9.14 1.89 19.23
CA THR A 50 -10.07 0.87 18.73
C THR A 50 -10.04 0.80 17.20
N VAL A 51 -10.12 1.95 16.53
CA VAL A 51 -10.02 2.04 15.06
C VAL A 51 -8.67 1.51 14.58
N ARG A 52 -7.57 1.86 15.25
CA ARG A 52 -6.23 1.36 14.89
C ARG A 52 -6.09 -0.15 15.08
N THR A 53 -6.65 -0.71 16.15
CA THR A 53 -6.67 -2.15 16.38
C THR A 53 -7.47 -2.86 15.29
N LEU A 54 -8.65 -2.34 14.95
CA LEU A 54 -9.46 -2.90 13.87
C LEU A 54 -8.76 -2.79 12.51
N PHE A 55 -8.13 -1.65 12.24
CA PHE A 55 -7.32 -1.42 11.04
C PHE A 55 -6.21 -2.46 10.91
N ASN A 56 -5.43 -2.67 11.98
CA ASN A 56 -4.36 -3.68 11.99
C ASN A 56 -4.91 -5.09 11.76
N SER A 57 -6.03 -5.44 12.39
CA SER A 57 -6.67 -6.74 12.20
C SER A 57 -7.14 -6.96 10.76
N VAL A 58 -7.69 -5.93 10.10
CA VAL A 58 -8.06 -6.03 8.68
C VAL A 58 -6.83 -6.12 7.79
N ALA A 59 -5.77 -5.37 8.08
CA ALA A 59 -4.50 -5.45 7.36
C ALA A 59 -3.89 -6.87 7.44
N GLU A 60 -3.90 -7.49 8.62
CA GLU A 60 -3.46 -8.88 8.81
C GLU A 60 -4.27 -9.86 7.96
N ARG A 61 -5.60 -9.66 7.83
CA ARG A 61 -6.45 -10.49 6.95
C ARG A 61 -6.11 -10.33 5.48
N ILE A 62 -5.81 -9.11 5.03
CA ILE A 62 -5.38 -8.87 3.65
C ILE A 62 -4.06 -9.62 3.38
N ILE A 63 -3.10 -9.52 4.30
CA ILE A 63 -1.80 -10.20 4.19
C ILE A 63 -1.97 -11.72 4.17
N ASP A 64 -2.81 -12.29 5.04
CA ASP A 64 -3.11 -13.72 5.07
C ASP A 64 -3.71 -14.22 3.74
N ILE A 65 -4.63 -13.46 3.14
CA ILE A 65 -5.21 -13.83 1.84
C ILE A 65 -4.18 -13.71 0.71
N GLN A 66 -3.30 -12.70 0.74
CA GLN A 66 -2.19 -12.58 -0.22
C GLN A 66 -1.24 -13.77 -0.12
N ALA A 67 -0.84 -14.17 1.08
CA ALA A 67 -0.01 -15.36 1.31
C ALA A 67 -0.68 -16.63 0.75
N LYS A 68 -2.00 -16.78 0.93
CA LYS A 68 -2.77 -17.89 0.32
C LYS A 68 -2.79 -17.88 -1.19
N ASN A 69 -2.79 -16.70 -1.82
CA ASN A 69 -2.67 -16.60 -3.28
C ASN A 69 -1.29 -17.06 -3.75
N ASP A 70 -0.22 -16.69 -3.03
CA ASP A 70 1.14 -17.13 -3.33
C ASP A 70 1.29 -18.65 -3.15
N GLU A 71 0.74 -19.20 -2.06
CA GLU A 71 0.69 -20.66 -1.83
C GLU A 71 -0.06 -21.38 -2.96
N ALA A 72 -1.22 -20.86 -3.38
CA ALA A 72 -1.98 -21.43 -4.48
C ALA A 72 -1.21 -21.39 -5.80
N TRP A 73 -0.43 -20.34 -6.05
CA TRP A 73 0.43 -20.26 -7.23
C TRP A 73 1.56 -21.29 -7.20
N VAL A 74 2.19 -21.50 -6.04
CA VAL A 74 3.19 -22.57 -5.87
C VAL A 74 2.56 -23.96 -6.06
N GLU A 75 1.34 -24.18 -5.57
CA GLU A 75 0.59 -25.42 -5.78
C GLU A 75 0.23 -25.63 -7.26
N LEU A 76 -0.15 -24.57 -7.98
CA LEU A 76 -0.38 -24.60 -9.42
C LEU A 76 0.88 -25.07 -10.16
N GLN A 77 2.06 -24.53 -9.81
CA GLN A 77 3.32 -24.93 -10.43
C GLN A 77 3.65 -26.42 -10.23
N LYS A 78 3.23 -27.00 -9.10
CA LYS A 78 3.47 -28.42 -8.79
C LYS A 78 2.45 -29.35 -9.44
N SER A 79 1.17 -28.97 -9.40
CA SER A 79 0.05 -29.83 -9.79
C SER A 79 -0.37 -29.66 -11.26
N GLY A 80 -0.16 -28.46 -11.82
CA GLY A 80 -0.77 -28.06 -13.09
C GLY A 80 -2.29 -27.85 -13.03
N ASP A 81 -2.93 -27.94 -11.85
CA ASP A 81 -4.38 -27.80 -11.71
C ASP A 81 -4.82 -26.34 -11.77
N GLN A 82 -4.98 -25.85 -13.00
CA GLN A 82 -5.35 -24.47 -13.28
C GLN A 82 -6.79 -24.13 -12.85
N LEU A 83 -7.70 -25.11 -12.85
CA LEU A 83 -9.10 -24.88 -12.47
C LEU A 83 -9.20 -24.58 -10.97
N THR A 84 -8.60 -25.43 -10.14
CA THR A 84 -8.59 -25.24 -8.68
C THR A 84 -7.92 -23.94 -8.30
N TYR A 85 -6.78 -23.63 -8.92
CA TYR A 85 -6.09 -22.34 -8.74
C TYR A 85 -7.00 -21.15 -9.06
N ASN A 86 -7.63 -21.14 -10.24
CA ASN A 86 -8.47 -20.02 -10.67
C ASN A 86 -9.69 -19.82 -9.76
N LEU A 87 -10.32 -20.91 -9.28
CA LEU A 87 -11.44 -20.84 -8.35
C LEU A 87 -11.03 -20.23 -7.00
N ARG A 88 -9.89 -20.68 -6.45
CA ARG A 88 -9.35 -20.13 -5.19
C ARG A 88 -8.96 -18.66 -5.35
N LEU A 89 -8.24 -18.32 -6.42
CA LEU A 89 -7.83 -16.95 -6.71
C LEU A 89 -9.03 -16.01 -6.84
N LYS A 90 -10.09 -16.43 -7.54
CA LYS A 90 -11.33 -15.65 -7.67
C LYS A 90 -12.00 -15.41 -6.30
N ALA A 91 -12.11 -16.44 -5.47
CA ALA A 91 -12.69 -16.33 -4.13
C ALA A 91 -11.86 -15.39 -3.24
N ASN A 92 -10.54 -15.55 -3.23
CA ASN A 92 -9.61 -14.73 -2.47
C ASN A 92 -9.64 -13.26 -2.93
N ASN A 93 -9.65 -12.99 -4.24
CA ASN A 93 -9.70 -11.62 -4.76
C ASN A 93 -11.01 -10.91 -4.40
N SER A 94 -12.13 -11.63 -4.33
CA SER A 94 -13.39 -11.09 -3.83
C SER A 94 -13.31 -10.68 -2.35
N GLN A 95 -12.68 -11.52 -1.51
CA GLN A 95 -12.44 -11.20 -0.10
C GLN A 95 -11.48 -10.03 0.06
N LEU A 96 -10.39 -9.97 -0.72
CA LEU A 96 -9.46 -8.85 -0.74
C LEU A 96 -10.17 -7.53 -1.01
N GLY A 97 -11.06 -7.47 -2.02
CA GLY A 97 -11.84 -6.26 -2.30
C GLY A 97 -12.70 -5.82 -1.12
N THR A 98 -13.32 -6.76 -0.41
CA THR A 98 -14.16 -6.47 0.76
C THR A 98 -13.33 -5.92 1.92
N PHE A 99 -12.22 -6.58 2.27
CA PHE A 99 -11.34 -6.11 3.34
C PHE A 99 -10.62 -4.81 2.97
N ALA A 100 -10.23 -4.61 1.71
CA ALA A 100 -9.60 -3.38 1.25
C ALA A 100 -10.54 -2.16 1.40
N ARG A 101 -11.82 -2.29 1.03
CA ARG A 101 -12.80 -1.21 1.27
C ARG A 101 -12.93 -0.89 2.75
N ARG A 102 -13.09 -1.91 3.59
CA ARG A 102 -13.18 -1.71 5.04
C ARG A 102 -11.94 -1.04 5.63
N MET A 103 -10.75 -1.47 5.19
CA MET A 103 -9.49 -0.85 5.61
C MET A 103 -9.38 0.59 5.09
N GLY A 104 -9.89 0.89 3.89
CA GLY A 104 -10.03 2.25 3.36
C GLY A 104 -10.89 3.15 4.23
N ASP A 105 -12.07 2.68 4.66
CA ASP A 105 -12.95 3.45 5.56
C ASP A 105 -12.25 3.77 6.90
N LEU A 106 -11.56 2.78 7.47
CA LEU A 106 -10.81 2.95 8.72
C LEU A 106 -9.62 3.89 8.56
N LEU A 107 -8.98 3.89 7.38
CA LEU A 107 -7.88 4.79 7.05
C LEU A 107 -8.37 6.25 7.03
N GLU A 108 -9.55 6.51 6.45
CA GLU A 108 -10.17 7.84 6.46
C GLU A 108 -10.49 8.31 7.88
N GLU A 109 -10.96 7.41 8.75
CA GLU A 109 -11.24 7.70 10.17
C GLU A 109 -9.96 7.98 10.99
N LEU A 110 -8.84 7.30 10.68
CA LEU A 110 -7.55 7.53 11.35
C LEU A 110 -6.89 8.85 10.95
N GLY A 111 -7.22 9.39 9.78
CA GLY A 111 -6.71 10.66 9.25
C GLY A 111 -5.22 10.60 8.87
N ARG A 112 -4.43 11.60 9.31
CA ARG A 112 -3.04 11.84 8.84
C ARG A 112 -1.98 10.82 9.31
N GLU A 113 -2.33 9.78 10.07
CA GLU A 113 -1.37 8.85 10.67
C GLU A 113 -1.05 7.61 9.82
N VAL A 114 -1.38 7.66 8.53
CA VAL A 114 -1.31 6.50 7.66
C VAL A 114 0.02 6.48 6.92
N SER A 115 0.69 5.32 6.92
CA SER A 115 2.01 5.15 6.32
C SER A 115 1.94 4.86 4.81
N ALA A 116 3.08 4.99 4.13
CA ALA A 116 3.20 4.57 2.73
C ALA A 116 2.87 3.08 2.53
N THR A 117 3.29 2.23 3.49
CA THR A 117 3.02 0.79 3.50
C THR A 117 1.53 0.47 3.61
N ASP A 118 0.79 1.22 4.43
CA ASP A 118 -0.66 1.06 4.55
C ASP A 118 -1.36 1.35 3.22
N HIS A 119 -0.92 2.40 2.52
CA HIS A 119 -1.42 2.72 1.19
C HIS A 119 -1.02 1.67 0.16
N SER A 120 0.22 1.16 0.17
CA SER A 120 0.63 0.11 -0.78
C SER A 120 -0.14 -1.19 -0.55
N LEU A 121 -0.42 -1.56 0.71
CA LEU A 121 -1.19 -2.75 1.04
C LEU A 121 -2.61 -2.67 0.45
N LEU A 122 -3.28 -1.53 0.64
CA LEU A 122 -4.58 -1.26 0.02
C LEU A 122 -4.50 -1.26 -1.50
N ALA A 123 -3.47 -0.64 -2.07
CA ALA A 123 -3.30 -0.56 -3.52
C ALA A 123 -3.14 -1.95 -4.13
N THR A 124 -2.36 -2.84 -3.52
CA THR A 124 -2.22 -4.24 -3.94
C THR A 124 -3.54 -4.99 -3.84
N ALA A 125 -4.28 -4.85 -2.73
CA ALA A 125 -5.57 -5.51 -2.54
C ALA A 125 -6.63 -5.02 -3.54
N PHE A 126 -6.67 -3.71 -3.82
CA PHE A 126 -7.53 -3.14 -4.86
C PHE A 126 -7.10 -3.57 -6.27
N THR A 127 -5.79 -3.67 -6.54
CA THR A 127 -5.28 -4.16 -7.83
C THR A 127 -5.73 -5.62 -8.09
N ALA A 128 -5.62 -6.48 -7.08
CA ALA A 128 -6.05 -7.88 -7.16
C ALA A 128 -7.57 -8.02 -7.37
N SER A 129 -8.36 -7.14 -6.74
CA SER A 129 -9.82 -7.10 -6.89
C SER A 129 -10.30 -6.26 -8.08
N ARG A 130 -9.38 -5.70 -8.88
CA ARG A 130 -9.65 -4.81 -10.03
C ARG A 130 -10.46 -3.56 -9.67
N ASP A 131 -10.29 -3.04 -8.47
CA ASP A 131 -10.95 -1.83 -8.01
C ASP A 131 -10.13 -0.59 -8.46
N PRO A 132 -10.74 0.42 -9.11
CA PRO A 132 -10.04 1.61 -9.58
C PRO A 132 -9.45 2.46 -8.45
N ALA A 133 -9.90 2.26 -7.20
CA ALA A 133 -9.30 2.93 -6.04
C ALA A 133 -7.79 2.62 -5.88
N ALA A 134 -7.30 1.52 -6.48
CA ALA A 134 -5.88 1.15 -6.48
C ALA A 134 -4.95 2.30 -6.89
N GLU A 135 -5.28 3.05 -7.94
CA GLU A 135 -4.42 4.13 -8.47
C GLU A 135 -4.16 5.23 -7.44
N ARG A 136 -5.22 5.65 -6.73
CA ARG A 136 -5.13 6.65 -5.67
C ARG A 136 -4.17 6.18 -4.57
N HIS A 137 -4.29 4.91 -4.17
CA HIS A 137 -3.47 4.35 -3.11
C HIS A 137 -2.02 4.12 -3.55
N TRP A 138 -1.77 3.68 -4.79
CA TRP A 138 -0.42 3.60 -5.34
C TRP A 138 0.27 4.96 -5.39
N THR A 139 -0.42 5.97 -5.93
CA THR A 139 0.09 7.34 -6.00
C THR A 139 0.43 7.87 -4.60
N LYS A 140 -0.43 7.60 -3.61
CA LYS A 140 -0.20 8.02 -2.24
C LYS A 140 0.99 7.30 -1.60
N ALA A 141 1.13 5.99 -1.80
CA ALA A 141 2.27 5.21 -1.32
C ALA A 141 3.60 5.77 -1.88
N VAL A 142 3.67 6.00 -3.20
CA VAL A 142 4.84 6.62 -3.85
C VAL A 142 5.15 8.01 -3.27
N SER A 143 4.12 8.83 -3.02
CA SER A 143 4.30 10.18 -2.47
C SER A 143 4.74 10.22 -1.01
N LEU A 144 4.40 9.18 -0.23
CA LEU A 144 4.70 9.07 1.20
C LEU A 144 5.98 8.29 1.49
N ALA A 145 6.59 7.69 0.47
CA ALA A 145 7.85 6.96 0.59
C ALA A 145 8.93 7.85 1.22
N LYS A 146 9.64 7.32 2.21
CA LYS A 146 10.67 8.05 2.96
C LYS A 146 12.07 7.82 2.43
N THR A 147 12.25 6.75 1.66
CA THR A 147 13.53 6.36 1.06
C THR A 147 13.34 6.05 -0.42
N ASP A 148 14.41 6.15 -1.20
CA ASP A 148 14.40 5.77 -2.62
C ASP A 148 14.09 4.27 -2.79
N ALA A 149 14.57 3.42 -1.86
CA ALA A 149 14.27 1.99 -1.87
C ALA A 149 12.77 1.70 -1.70
N GLU A 150 12.10 2.35 -0.74
CA GLU A 150 10.64 2.27 -0.59
C GLU A 150 9.93 2.80 -1.84
N LYS A 151 10.37 3.94 -2.37
CA LYS A 151 9.76 4.57 -3.54
C LYS A 151 9.85 3.67 -4.77
N ILE A 152 11.01 3.05 -5.01
CA ILE A 152 11.21 2.07 -6.07
C ILE A 152 10.22 0.91 -5.92
N ALA A 153 10.11 0.31 -4.73
CA ALA A 153 9.18 -0.80 -4.49
C ALA A 153 7.71 -0.42 -4.78
N TYR A 154 7.27 0.78 -4.38
CA TYR A 154 5.91 1.23 -4.66
C TYR A 154 5.69 1.60 -6.13
N ILE A 155 6.69 2.17 -6.80
CA ILE A 155 6.64 2.47 -8.24
C ILE A 155 6.52 1.17 -9.04
N GLU A 156 7.19 0.10 -8.66
CA GLU A 156 7.06 -1.19 -9.34
C GLU A 156 5.64 -1.77 -9.27
N GLY A 157 5.03 -1.73 -8.08
CA GLY A 157 3.63 -2.13 -7.90
C GLY A 157 2.69 -1.24 -8.69
N TYR A 158 2.93 0.07 -8.71
CA TYR A 158 2.14 1.02 -9.48
C TYR A 158 2.28 0.81 -10.99
N ALA A 159 3.50 0.56 -11.48
CA ALA A 159 3.77 0.24 -12.87
C ALA A 159 3.01 -1.02 -13.29
N ALA A 160 3.08 -2.10 -12.50
CA ALA A 160 2.34 -3.32 -12.77
C ALA A 160 0.82 -3.10 -12.84
N PHE A 161 0.28 -2.30 -11.91
CA PHE A 161 -1.13 -1.89 -11.96
C PHE A 161 -1.46 -1.15 -13.27
N LEU A 162 -0.62 -0.20 -13.70
CA LEU A 162 -0.82 0.55 -14.95
C LEU A 162 -0.82 -0.36 -16.18
N TYR A 163 0.07 -1.36 -16.22
CA TYR A 163 0.03 -2.40 -17.26
C TYR A 163 -1.27 -3.20 -17.23
N GLN A 164 -1.71 -3.62 -16.04
CA GLN A 164 -2.94 -4.40 -15.87
C GLN A 164 -4.19 -3.65 -16.36
N VAL A 165 -4.24 -2.32 -16.22
CA VAL A 165 -5.34 -1.49 -16.73
C VAL A 165 -5.11 -0.98 -18.16
N GLY A 166 -4.11 -1.51 -18.87
CA GLY A 166 -3.83 -1.19 -20.28
C GLY A 166 -3.10 0.14 -20.51
N ARG A 167 -2.64 0.82 -19.46
CA ARG A 167 -1.88 2.09 -19.55
C ARG A 167 -0.38 1.84 -19.68
N ILE A 168 0.00 1.12 -20.73
CA ILE A 168 1.35 0.58 -20.97
C ILE A 168 2.43 1.66 -20.88
N GLU A 169 2.29 2.76 -21.63
CA GLU A 169 3.30 3.83 -21.65
C GLU A 169 3.45 4.52 -20.29
N SER A 170 2.36 4.66 -19.54
CA SER A 170 2.45 5.18 -18.15
C SER A 170 3.21 4.20 -17.26
N GLY A 171 2.98 2.89 -17.40
CA GLY A 171 3.72 1.86 -16.68
C GLY A 171 5.20 1.83 -17.03
N ARG A 172 5.55 1.99 -18.32
CA ARG A 172 6.95 2.12 -18.79
C ARG A 172 7.63 3.33 -18.13
N ALA A 173 6.97 4.48 -18.15
CA ALA A 173 7.50 5.70 -17.51
C ALA A 173 7.73 5.53 -16.00
N GLN A 174 6.88 4.76 -15.31
CA GLN A 174 7.10 4.41 -13.90
C GLN A 174 8.36 3.55 -13.73
N TYR A 175 8.56 2.50 -14.56
CA TYR A 175 9.80 1.71 -14.50
C TYR A 175 11.05 2.54 -14.84
N ASP A 176 10.97 3.47 -15.78
CA ASP A 176 12.08 4.36 -16.12
C ASP A 176 12.45 5.29 -14.95
N GLU A 177 11.44 5.80 -14.21
CA GLU A 177 11.67 6.55 -12.97
C GLU A 177 12.31 5.67 -11.88
N ALA A 178 11.87 4.42 -11.71
CA ALA A 178 12.50 3.49 -10.76
C ALA A 178 13.98 3.24 -11.11
N LEU A 179 14.31 3.09 -12.39
CA LEU A 179 15.70 2.95 -12.87
C LEU A 179 16.52 4.20 -12.56
N ARG A 180 15.93 5.39 -12.70
CA ARG A 180 16.58 6.67 -12.37
C ARG A 180 16.82 6.81 -10.87
N LEU A 181 15.88 6.38 -10.03
CA LEU A 181 16.03 6.39 -8.56
C LEU A 181 17.09 5.38 -8.10
N GLY A 182 17.23 4.25 -8.81
CA GLY A 182 18.26 3.24 -8.55
C GLY A 182 19.70 3.69 -8.83
N ALA A 183 19.98 4.99 -9.02
CA ALA A 183 21.26 5.56 -9.44
C ALA A 183 22.43 5.46 -8.43
N ALA A 184 22.34 4.57 -7.43
CA ALA A 184 23.48 4.19 -6.62
C ALA A 184 24.64 3.65 -7.48
N SER A 185 25.81 3.40 -6.90
CA SER A 185 26.96 2.82 -7.61
C SER A 185 27.18 1.35 -7.23
N GLY A 186 27.81 0.59 -8.13
CA GLY A 186 28.24 -0.79 -7.87
C GLY A 186 27.10 -1.82 -7.92
N ASP A 187 27.32 -2.97 -7.28
CA ASP A 187 26.44 -4.15 -7.38
C ASP A 187 24.97 -3.89 -7.01
N TYR A 188 24.71 -2.97 -6.07
CA TYR A 188 23.33 -2.64 -5.69
C TYR A 188 22.55 -1.99 -6.85
N LYS A 189 23.18 -1.05 -7.56
CA LYS A 189 22.58 -0.39 -8.74
C LYS A 189 22.18 -1.41 -9.80
N GLU A 190 23.12 -2.30 -10.11
CA GLU A 190 22.95 -3.30 -11.16
C GLU A 190 21.92 -4.36 -10.76
N SER A 191 21.85 -4.72 -9.48
CA SER A 191 20.80 -5.60 -8.93
C SER A 191 19.41 -4.97 -9.04
N VAL A 192 19.27 -3.68 -8.68
CA VAL A 192 18.02 -2.94 -8.81
C VAL A 192 17.62 -2.80 -10.28
N ALA A 193 18.54 -2.43 -11.15
CA ALA A 193 18.29 -2.30 -12.59
C ALA A 193 17.86 -3.64 -13.22
N GLY A 194 18.58 -4.72 -12.92
CA GLY A 194 18.26 -6.07 -13.41
C GLY A 194 16.85 -6.50 -13.00
N ARG A 195 16.48 -6.23 -11.74
CA ARG A 195 15.15 -6.56 -11.21
C ARG A 195 14.04 -5.73 -11.86
N ILE A 196 14.25 -4.43 -12.06
CA ILE A 196 13.27 -3.56 -12.72
C ILE A 196 13.04 -4.00 -14.17
N TRP A 197 14.11 -4.25 -14.92
CA TRP A 197 14.00 -4.75 -16.29
C TRP A 197 13.33 -6.11 -16.37
N HIS A 198 13.62 -7.01 -15.42
CA HIS A 198 12.95 -8.30 -15.31
C HIS A 198 11.43 -8.11 -15.07
N LEU A 199 11.04 -7.29 -14.09
CA LEU A 199 9.62 -7.03 -13.81
C LEU A 199 8.92 -6.41 -15.02
N ARG A 200 9.55 -5.44 -15.69
CA ARG A 200 9.02 -4.84 -16.92
C ARG A 200 8.81 -5.89 -18.02
N ALA A 201 9.75 -6.80 -18.22
CA ALA A 201 9.61 -7.87 -19.21
C ALA A 201 8.37 -8.73 -18.93
N VAL A 202 8.13 -9.10 -17.67
CA VAL A 202 6.93 -9.86 -17.27
C VAL A 202 5.66 -9.08 -17.57
N GLN A 203 5.63 -7.77 -17.31
CA GLN A 203 4.46 -6.95 -17.62
C GLN A 203 4.24 -6.76 -19.13
N GLU A 204 5.31 -6.60 -19.91
CA GLU A 204 5.26 -6.52 -21.37
C GLU A 204 4.72 -7.83 -21.97
N TYR A 205 5.14 -8.99 -21.45
CA TYR A 205 4.54 -10.28 -21.80
C TYR A 205 3.04 -10.33 -21.50
N ASN A 206 2.63 -9.93 -20.29
CA ASN A 206 1.22 -9.92 -19.88
C ASN A 206 0.37 -9.00 -20.78
N ALA A 207 0.97 -7.96 -21.34
CA ALA A 207 0.34 -7.06 -22.30
C ALA A 207 0.40 -7.56 -23.77
N GLY A 208 1.02 -8.72 -24.03
CA GLY A 208 1.18 -9.29 -25.37
C GLY A 208 2.32 -8.68 -26.20
N LEU A 209 3.22 -7.93 -25.56
CA LEU A 209 4.33 -7.21 -26.19
C LEU A 209 5.60 -8.08 -26.17
N ILE A 210 5.62 -9.10 -27.02
CA ILE A 210 6.65 -10.15 -26.99
C ILE A 210 8.04 -9.62 -27.37
N GLU A 211 8.14 -8.74 -28.37
CA GLU A 211 9.42 -8.17 -28.78
C GLU A 211 10.04 -7.31 -27.67
N GLU A 212 9.23 -6.48 -27.02
CA GLU A 212 9.71 -5.64 -25.92
C GLU A 212 10.02 -6.45 -24.66
N MET A 213 9.24 -7.49 -24.36
CA MET A 213 9.58 -8.46 -23.31
C MET A 213 11.00 -9.02 -23.53
N GLU A 214 11.33 -9.47 -24.74
CA GLU A 214 12.66 -10.00 -25.06
C GLU A 214 13.76 -8.95 -24.88
N ALA A 215 13.51 -7.70 -25.32
CA ALA A 215 14.44 -6.60 -25.13
C ALA A 215 14.65 -6.25 -23.65
N SER A 216 13.59 -6.27 -22.85
CA SER A 216 13.65 -6.04 -21.40
C SER A 216 14.40 -7.16 -20.68
N PHE A 217 14.20 -8.44 -21.05
CA PHE A 217 15.00 -9.54 -20.51
C PHE A 217 16.49 -9.39 -20.86
N ALA A 218 16.83 -9.03 -22.09
CA ALA A 218 18.23 -8.80 -22.47
C ALA A 218 18.89 -7.69 -21.62
N ARG A 219 18.16 -6.60 -21.32
CA ARG A 219 18.65 -5.54 -20.42
C ARG A 219 18.78 -6.00 -18.98
N ALA A 220 17.88 -6.88 -18.51
CA ALA A 220 17.99 -7.48 -17.18
C ALA A 220 19.25 -8.34 -17.07
N GLU A 221 19.51 -9.18 -18.07
CA GLU A 221 20.72 -10.01 -18.17
C GLU A 221 21.99 -9.16 -18.19
N GLU A 222 22.04 -8.09 -18.99
CA GLU A 222 23.16 -7.16 -19.04
C GLU A 222 23.45 -6.55 -17.67
N ALA A 223 22.42 -6.04 -16.99
CA ALA A 223 22.57 -5.47 -15.65
C ALA A 223 23.10 -6.51 -14.65
N TYR A 224 22.51 -7.70 -14.59
CA TYR A 224 22.99 -8.76 -13.69
C TYR A 224 24.43 -9.18 -13.99
N CYS A 225 24.85 -9.23 -15.26
CA CYS A 225 26.23 -9.54 -15.66
C CYS A 225 27.26 -8.54 -15.12
N ARG A 226 26.87 -7.28 -14.87
CA ARG A 226 27.76 -6.24 -14.32
C ARG A 226 27.95 -6.34 -12.81
N ILE A 227 27.19 -7.17 -12.11
CA ILE A 227 27.35 -7.40 -10.67
C ILE A 227 28.64 -8.19 -10.41
N GLY A 228 29.53 -7.66 -9.58
CA GLY A 228 30.78 -8.32 -9.17
C GLY A 228 30.53 -9.55 -8.29
N ASN A 229 29.58 -9.45 -7.34
CA ASN A 229 29.17 -10.52 -6.45
C ASN A 229 28.56 -11.71 -7.21
N ALA A 230 29.33 -12.81 -7.33
CA ALA A 230 28.95 -13.98 -8.12
C ALA A 230 27.65 -14.66 -7.65
N PRO A 231 27.40 -14.88 -6.34
CA PRO A 231 26.12 -15.39 -5.87
C PRO A 231 24.91 -14.57 -6.34
N ILE A 232 24.94 -13.24 -6.17
CA ILE A 232 23.82 -12.37 -6.56
C ILE A 232 23.62 -12.38 -8.08
N ARG A 233 24.72 -12.26 -8.84
CA ARG A 233 24.70 -12.36 -10.30
C ARG A 233 24.06 -13.65 -10.78
N ASN A 234 24.48 -14.79 -10.25
CA ASN A 234 24.00 -16.10 -10.70
C ASN A 234 22.51 -16.30 -10.39
N ILE A 235 22.05 -15.86 -9.21
CA ILE A 235 20.61 -15.91 -8.86
C ILE A 235 19.79 -15.05 -9.82
N GLY A 236 20.22 -13.83 -10.11
CA GLY A 236 19.55 -12.94 -11.05
C GLY A 236 19.46 -13.52 -12.47
N LEU A 237 20.58 -14.01 -12.99
CA LEU A 237 20.65 -14.63 -14.33
C LEU A 237 19.81 -15.90 -14.42
N GLN A 238 19.86 -16.78 -13.41
CA GLN A 238 19.05 -17.99 -13.38
C GLN A 238 17.55 -17.65 -13.36
N SER A 239 17.16 -16.65 -12.56
CA SER A 239 15.77 -16.20 -12.46
C SER A 239 15.26 -15.65 -13.79
N VAL A 240 16.04 -14.80 -14.48
CA VAL A 240 15.69 -14.28 -15.81
C VAL A 240 15.57 -15.41 -16.83
N ALA A 241 16.55 -16.31 -16.90
CA ALA A 241 16.54 -17.42 -17.84
C ALA A 241 15.31 -18.34 -17.64
N GLN A 242 15.04 -18.72 -16.39
CA GLN A 242 13.89 -19.57 -16.06
C GLN A 242 12.56 -18.92 -16.44
N GLN A 243 12.39 -17.64 -16.13
CA GLN A 243 11.16 -16.91 -16.44
C GLN A 243 10.99 -16.74 -17.95
N ARG A 244 12.04 -16.29 -18.65
CA ARG A 244 12.05 -16.11 -20.11
C ARG A 244 11.69 -17.40 -20.84
N ASP A 245 12.28 -18.52 -20.47
CA ASP A 245 11.98 -19.83 -21.06
C ASP A 245 10.55 -20.27 -20.81
N SER A 246 10.03 -20.02 -19.60
CA SER A 246 8.64 -20.35 -19.24
C SER A 246 7.65 -19.53 -20.07
N LEU A 247 7.90 -18.23 -20.23
CA LEU A 247 7.05 -17.33 -21.01
C LEU A 247 7.12 -17.64 -22.51
N ARG A 248 8.29 -18.00 -23.05
CA ARG A 248 8.43 -18.48 -24.44
C ARG A 248 7.61 -19.73 -24.71
N LYS A 249 7.70 -20.73 -23.83
CA LYS A 249 6.89 -21.96 -23.94
C LYS A 249 5.40 -21.63 -23.94
N ALA A 250 4.97 -20.75 -23.05
CA ALA A 250 3.58 -20.29 -22.98
C ALA A 250 3.15 -19.51 -24.24
N SER A 251 4.03 -18.72 -24.86
CA SER A 251 3.72 -18.02 -26.12
C SER A 251 3.65 -18.93 -27.35
N GLY A 252 4.42 -20.04 -27.35
CA GLY A 252 4.45 -21.00 -28.45
C GLY A 252 3.31 -22.04 -28.39
N SER A 253 2.79 -22.33 -27.20
CA SER A 253 1.49 -22.98 -27.07
C SER A 253 0.42 -21.99 -27.51
N SER A 254 -0.46 -22.35 -28.44
CA SER A 254 -1.54 -21.51 -28.97
C SER A 254 -2.58 -21.02 -27.93
N GLN A 255 -2.31 -21.22 -26.64
CA GLN A 255 -3.05 -20.58 -25.57
C GLN A 255 -2.61 -19.12 -25.50
N PRO A 256 -3.53 -18.15 -25.72
CA PRO A 256 -3.18 -16.75 -25.49
C PRO A 256 -2.66 -16.60 -24.05
N PRO A 257 -1.73 -15.66 -23.80
CA PRO A 257 -1.38 -15.28 -22.43
C PRO A 257 -2.67 -15.05 -21.67
N ILE A 258 -2.69 -15.40 -20.37
CA ILE A 258 -3.81 -15.18 -19.45
C ILE A 258 -3.97 -13.67 -19.28
N THR A 259 -4.38 -13.00 -20.35
CA THR A 259 -4.96 -11.69 -20.31
C THR A 259 -6.24 -11.91 -19.54
N ALA A 260 -6.24 -11.34 -18.34
CA ALA A 260 -7.46 -10.96 -17.67
C ALA A 260 -8.39 -10.37 -18.72
N THR A 261 -9.37 -11.16 -19.17
CA THR A 261 -10.44 -10.66 -20.01
C THR A 261 -10.95 -9.39 -19.32
N PRO A 262 -11.00 -8.24 -20.01
CA PRO A 262 -11.70 -7.08 -19.47
C PRO A 262 -13.17 -7.51 -19.40
N GLY A 263 -13.56 -7.98 -18.21
CA GLY A 263 -14.96 -8.16 -17.87
C GLY A 263 -15.55 -6.77 -17.84
N VAL A 264 -16.30 -6.46 -18.91
CA VAL A 264 -17.28 -5.38 -18.97
C VAL A 264 -18.28 -5.54 -17.83
#